data_AF-A0A349BVN6-F1
#
_entry.id   AF-A0A349BVN6-F1
#
_cell.length_a   1.000
_cell.length_b   1.000
_cell.length_c   1.000
_cell.angle_alpha   90.00
_cell.angle_beta   90.00
_cell.angle_gamma   90.00
#
_symmetry.space_group_name_H-M   'P 1'
#
loop_
_entity.id
_entity.type
_entity.pdbx_description
1 polymer ?
#
loop_
_entity_poly.entity_id
_entity_poly.type
_entity_poly.pdbx_seq_one_letter_code
_entity_poly.pdbx_strand_id
1 'polypeptide(L)'
;MKRIAKYIILIIILLLILIGYYLIVSNEFDNLKIFFEGGLNILQVAFSVVIAYLLYDRFGTTKRILDKQNDLIIEFIEKYRSLGIYVYIFDKNKRVHTYFKPGKNVFARFDIKYINRLILFPSGTLGHPKLNELNKLIENPLFPEELVPDLSTFKFFSLTAEIGDFNRENFIFLSFDRIDKHDELDQTKFMKPNDEQETLKDFLSRIRNSVNSIEDWVNRETSIKIKLNLE
;
A
#
# COMPACT_ATOMS: atom_id res chain seq x y z
N MET A 1 -24.84 -1.69 -0.76
CA MET A 1 -25.59 -2.94 -1.03
C MET A 1 -25.98 -3.74 0.23
N LYS A 2 -25.15 -3.89 1.27
CA LYS A 2 -25.57 -4.51 2.57
C LYS A 2 -26.84 -3.88 3.18
N ARG A 3 -26.99 -2.55 3.03
CA ARG A 3 -28.22 -1.82 3.45
C ARG A 3 -29.45 -2.23 2.65
N ILE A 4 -29.33 -2.36 1.33
CA ILE A 4 -30.42 -2.73 0.42
C ILE A 4 -30.93 -4.15 0.72
N ALA A 5 -30.02 -5.13 0.92
CA ALA A 5 -30.40 -6.49 1.31
C ALA A 5 -31.14 -6.53 2.66
N LYS A 6 -30.72 -5.73 3.65
CA LYS A 6 -31.44 -5.57 4.92
C LYS A 6 -32.86 -5.02 4.71
N TYR A 7 -33.03 -4.01 3.86
CA TYR A 7 -34.35 -3.44 3.57
C TYR A 7 -35.25 -4.42 2.82
N ILE A 8 -34.72 -5.23 1.91
CA ILE A 8 -35.50 -6.27 1.20
C ILE A 8 -36.02 -7.32 2.20
N ILE A 9 -35.18 -7.82 3.10
CA ILE A 9 -35.60 -8.76 4.15
C ILE A 9 -36.66 -8.13 5.06
N LEU A 10 -36.45 -6.86 5.45
CA LEU A 10 -37.41 -6.13 6.29
C LEU A 10 -38.78 -6.00 5.60
N ILE A 11 -38.81 -5.66 4.31
CA ILE A 11 -40.03 -5.53 3.51
C ILE A 11 -40.76 -6.88 3.40
N ILE A 12 -40.04 -7.98 3.18
CA ILE A 12 -40.64 -9.32 3.10
C ILE A 12 -41.27 -9.73 4.44
N ILE A 13 -40.57 -9.48 5.56
CA ILE A 13 -41.12 -9.73 6.90
C ILE A 13 -42.38 -8.89 7.14
N LEU A 14 -42.36 -7.61 6.76
CA LEU A 14 -43.50 -6.71 6.94
C LEU A 14 -44.73 -7.15 6.13
N LEU A 15 -44.50 -7.61 4.89
CA LEU A 15 -45.55 -8.18 4.02
C LEU A 15 -46.14 -9.46 4.61
N LEU A 16 -45.32 -10.35 5.16
CA LEU A 16 -45.79 -11.57 5.82
C LEU A 16 -46.63 -11.25 7.07
N ILE A 17 -46.22 -10.24 7.86
CA ILE A 17 -47.00 -9.79 9.02
C ILE A 17 -48.36 -9.24 8.58
N LEU A 18 -48.40 -8.41 7.52
CA LEU A 18 -49.63 -7.84 6.97
C LEU A 18 -50.60 -8.91 6.45
N ILE A 19 -50.09 -9.89 5.68
CA ILE A 19 -50.91 -10.98 5.14
C ILE A 19 -51.39 -11.90 6.27
N GLY A 20 -50.53 -12.21 7.23
CA GLY A 20 -50.91 -13.00 8.41
C GLY A 20 -51.98 -12.33 9.25
N TYR A 21 -51.87 -11.02 9.48
CA TYR A 21 -52.87 -10.24 10.20
C TYR A 21 -54.21 -10.23 9.46
N TYR A 22 -54.21 -10.03 8.14
CA TYR A 22 -55.41 -10.07 7.31
C TYR A 22 -56.15 -11.41 7.44
N LEU A 23 -55.43 -12.54 7.37
CA LEU A 23 -56.00 -13.88 7.47
C LEU A 23 -56.60 -14.19 8.85
N ILE A 24 -56.04 -13.62 9.92
CA ILE A 24 -56.62 -13.72 11.28
C ILE A 24 -57.93 -12.94 11.36
N VAL A 25 -57.95 -11.71 10.84
CA VAL A 25 -59.14 -10.84 10.89
C VAL A 25 -60.27 -11.39 10.01
N SER A 26 -59.96 -12.08 8.92
CA SER A 26 -60.94 -12.67 8.01
C SER A 26 -61.47 -14.05 8.43
N ASN A 27 -61.03 -14.61 9.58
CA ASN A 27 -61.40 -15.95 10.07
C ASN A 27 -61.09 -17.11 9.08
N GLU A 28 -60.08 -16.94 8.23
CA GLU A 28 -59.66 -17.90 7.19
C GLU A 28 -58.64 -18.92 7.76
N PHE A 29 -59.03 -19.65 8.80
CA PHE A 29 -58.11 -20.47 9.61
C PHE A 29 -57.44 -21.63 8.84
N ASP A 30 -58.11 -22.22 7.85
CA ASP A 30 -57.52 -23.27 7.00
C ASP A 30 -56.40 -22.70 6.10
N ASN A 31 -56.59 -21.49 5.58
CA ASN A 31 -55.60 -20.77 4.79
C ASN A 31 -54.46 -20.20 5.65
N LEU A 32 -54.72 -19.96 6.94
CA LEU A 32 -53.71 -19.51 7.90
C LEU A 32 -52.61 -20.56 8.09
N LYS A 33 -52.96 -21.84 8.17
CA LYS A 33 -51.99 -22.93 8.30
C LYS A 33 -51.10 -23.04 7.07
N ILE A 34 -51.70 -22.99 5.88
CA ILE A 34 -50.98 -23.00 4.58
C ILE A 34 -50.08 -21.76 4.47
N PHE A 35 -50.55 -20.60 4.94
CA PHE A 35 -49.76 -19.37 4.97
C PHE A 35 -48.54 -19.46 5.89
N PHE A 36 -48.67 -20.04 7.09
CA PHE A 36 -47.54 -20.23 8.00
C PHE A 36 -46.49 -21.19 7.41
N GLU A 37 -46.93 -22.33 6.85
CA GLU A 37 -46.03 -23.29 6.21
C GLU A 37 -45.35 -22.69 4.95
N GLY A 38 -46.11 -21.99 4.11
CA GLY A 38 -45.58 -21.29 2.93
C GLY A 38 -44.66 -20.12 3.27
N GLY A 39 -45.02 -19.32 4.27
CA GLY A 39 -44.25 -18.16 4.74
C GLY A 39 -42.91 -18.55 5.36
N LEU A 40 -42.88 -19.66 6.13
CA LEU A 40 -41.64 -20.23 6.66
C LEU A 40 -40.71 -20.71 5.54
N ASN A 41 -41.26 -21.38 4.51
CA ASN A 41 -40.47 -21.81 3.35
C ASN A 41 -39.89 -20.61 2.57
N ILE A 42 -40.68 -19.55 2.35
CA ILE A 42 -40.21 -18.32 1.69
C ILE A 42 -39.08 -17.66 2.49
N LEU A 43 -39.21 -17.58 3.82
CA LEU A 43 -38.16 -17.05 4.69
C LEU A 43 -36.90 -17.92 4.62
N GLN A 44 -37.03 -19.24 4.65
CA GLN A 44 -35.91 -20.16 4.59
C GLN A 44 -35.14 -20.05 3.27
N VAL A 45 -35.84 -19.90 2.14
CA VAL A 45 -35.22 -19.64 0.83
C VAL A 45 -34.53 -18.27 0.81
N ALA A 46 -35.17 -17.23 1.33
CA ALA A 46 -34.57 -15.89 1.40
C ALA A 46 -33.28 -15.88 2.24
N PHE A 47 -33.28 -16.54 3.40
CA PHE A 47 -32.08 -16.72 4.22
C PHE A 47 -30.99 -17.50 3.47
N SER A 48 -31.36 -18.58 2.78
CA SER A 48 -30.40 -19.38 2.01
C SER A 48 -29.74 -18.59 0.89
N VAL A 49 -30.49 -17.74 0.17
CA VAL A 49 -29.95 -16.84 -0.86
C VAL A 49 -29.01 -15.79 -0.25
N VAL A 50 -29.38 -15.20 0.89
CA VAL A 50 -28.52 -14.23 1.59
C VAL A 50 -27.25 -14.88 2.08
N ILE A 51 -27.32 -16.08 2.66
CA ILE A 51 -26.14 -16.85 3.09
C ILE A 51 -25.29 -17.21 1.88
N ALA A 52 -25.86 -17.74 0.80
CA ALA A 52 -25.13 -18.07 -0.43
C ALA A 52 -24.44 -16.84 -1.02
N TYR A 53 -25.09 -15.68 -1.02
CA TYR A 53 -24.49 -14.41 -1.42
C TYR A 53 -23.35 -13.99 -0.49
N LEU A 54 -23.55 -14.03 0.83
CA LEU A 54 -22.51 -13.69 1.81
C LEU A 54 -21.31 -14.64 1.70
N LEU A 55 -21.55 -15.92 1.43
CA LEU A 55 -20.51 -16.91 1.17
C LEU A 55 -19.81 -16.62 -0.16
N TYR A 56 -20.55 -16.33 -1.24
CA TYR A 56 -19.97 -15.97 -2.53
C TYR A 56 -19.12 -14.67 -2.45
N ASP A 57 -19.60 -13.67 -1.73
CA ASP A 57 -18.88 -12.41 -1.52
C ASP A 57 -17.61 -12.64 -0.67
N ARG A 58 -17.71 -13.45 0.38
CA ARG A 58 -16.60 -13.77 1.29
C ARG A 58 -15.55 -14.71 0.66
N PHE A 59 -15.98 -15.73 -0.06
CA PHE A 59 -15.11 -16.79 -0.59
C PHE A 59 -14.76 -16.63 -2.08
N GLY A 60 -15.52 -15.84 -2.84
CA GLY A 60 -15.30 -15.59 -4.26
C GLY A 60 -14.59 -14.26 -4.53
N THR A 61 -15.30 -13.14 -4.35
CA THR A 61 -14.82 -11.80 -4.71
C THR A 61 -13.76 -11.28 -3.73
N THR A 62 -14.03 -11.35 -2.42
CA THR A 62 -13.10 -10.83 -1.40
C THR A 62 -11.78 -11.61 -1.41
N LYS A 63 -11.84 -12.94 -1.53
CA LYS A 63 -10.63 -13.77 -1.65
C LYS A 63 -9.81 -13.41 -2.87
N ARG A 64 -10.44 -13.23 -4.05
CA ARG A 64 -9.73 -12.85 -5.28
C ARG A 64 -9.09 -11.46 -5.20
N ILE A 65 -9.73 -10.52 -4.50
CA ILE A 65 -9.17 -9.19 -4.24
C ILE A 65 -7.95 -9.30 -3.32
N LEU A 66 -8.07 -10.05 -2.22
CA LEU A 66 -6.96 -10.31 -1.28
C LEU A 66 -5.79 -11.00 -1.98
N ASP A 67 -6.06 -12.04 -2.79
CA ASP A 67 -5.02 -12.72 -3.56
C ASP A 67 -4.29 -11.76 -4.50
N LYS A 68 -5.01 -10.82 -5.14
CA LYS A 68 -4.40 -9.79 -5.99
C LYS A 68 -3.62 -8.75 -5.20
N GLN A 69 -4.10 -8.33 -4.04
CA GLN A 69 -3.38 -7.46 -3.10
C GLN A 69 -2.05 -8.09 -2.69
N ASN A 70 -2.09 -9.39 -2.35
CA ASN A 70 -0.91 -10.15 -1.96
C ASN A 70 0.10 -10.20 -3.11
N ASP A 71 -0.34 -10.54 -4.33
CA ASP A 71 0.54 -10.60 -5.50
C ASP A 71 1.21 -9.24 -5.77
N LEU A 72 0.44 -8.14 -5.71
CA LEU A 72 0.97 -6.78 -5.88
C LEU A 72 2.02 -6.41 -4.82
N ILE A 73 1.82 -6.81 -3.57
CA ILE A 73 2.75 -6.53 -2.49
C ILE A 73 4.01 -7.38 -2.59
N ILE A 74 3.89 -8.65 -2.98
CA ILE A 74 5.06 -9.49 -3.25
C ILE A 74 5.90 -8.86 -4.36
N GLU A 75 5.28 -8.47 -5.48
CA GLU A 75 5.98 -7.80 -6.58
C GLU A 75 6.62 -6.49 -6.12
N PHE A 76 5.91 -5.69 -5.32
CA PHE A 76 6.44 -4.47 -4.74
C PHE A 76 7.67 -4.76 -3.86
N ILE A 77 7.61 -5.74 -2.97
CA ILE A 77 8.70 -6.11 -2.07
C ILE A 77 9.95 -6.54 -2.86
N GLU A 78 9.79 -7.35 -3.91
CA GLU A 78 10.90 -7.80 -4.75
C GLU A 78 11.60 -6.63 -5.46
N LYS A 79 10.82 -5.72 -6.04
CA LYS A 79 11.34 -4.51 -6.69
C LYS A 79 11.94 -3.53 -5.66
N TYR A 80 11.32 -3.37 -4.51
CA TYR A 80 11.76 -2.45 -3.46
C TYR A 80 13.07 -2.93 -2.81
N ARG A 81 13.20 -4.21 -2.50
CA ARG A 81 14.43 -4.80 -1.94
C ARG A 81 15.58 -4.83 -2.95
N SER A 82 15.28 -4.90 -4.25
CA SER A 82 16.31 -4.84 -5.29
C SER A 82 16.73 -3.41 -5.65
N LEU A 83 16.00 -2.39 -5.18
CA LEU A 83 16.33 -0.99 -5.39
C LEU A 83 17.65 -0.63 -4.71
N GLY A 84 18.68 -0.43 -5.51
CA GLY A 84 19.98 0.01 -5.04
C GLY A 84 20.04 1.52 -4.92
N ILE A 85 20.52 2.03 -3.78
CA ILE A 85 20.73 3.46 -3.55
C ILE A 85 22.23 3.69 -3.34
N TYR A 86 22.82 4.43 -4.26
CA TYR A 86 24.21 4.89 -4.20
C TYR A 86 24.26 6.22 -3.47
N VAL A 87 25.21 6.36 -2.56
CA VAL A 87 25.41 7.54 -1.74
C VAL A 87 26.81 8.07 -1.96
N TYR A 88 26.90 9.32 -2.36
CA TYR A 88 28.16 10.03 -2.55
C TYR A 88 28.27 11.15 -1.53
N ILE A 89 29.33 11.09 -0.73
CA ILE A 89 29.62 12.04 0.33
C ILE A 89 30.93 12.73 -0.02
N PHE A 90 30.90 14.06 -0.02
CA PHE A 90 32.08 14.88 -0.26
C PHE A 90 32.57 15.42 1.07
N ASP A 91 33.84 15.15 1.36
CA ASP A 91 34.58 15.66 2.50
C ASP A 91 35.83 16.38 1.94
N LYS A 92 36.36 17.38 2.67
CA LYS A 92 37.41 18.31 2.20
C LYS A 92 38.56 17.65 1.44
N ASN A 93 38.93 16.44 1.86
CA ASN A 93 40.08 15.72 1.33
C ASN A 93 39.73 14.33 0.77
N LYS A 94 38.46 13.90 0.82
CA LYS A 94 38.06 12.53 0.46
C LYS A 94 36.63 12.47 -0.06
N ARG A 95 36.42 11.70 -1.13
CA ARG A 95 35.09 11.26 -1.56
C ARG A 95 34.81 9.89 -0.95
N VAL A 96 33.72 9.79 -0.18
CA VAL A 96 33.22 8.51 0.33
C VAL A 96 32.05 8.09 -0.56
N HIS A 97 32.12 6.89 -1.11
CA HIS A 97 31.00 6.28 -1.81
C HIS A 97 30.51 5.09 -0.99
N THR A 98 29.21 4.98 -0.80
CA THR A 98 28.60 3.81 -0.20
C THR A 98 27.34 3.43 -0.95
N TYR A 99 26.86 2.23 -0.68
CA TYR A 99 25.71 1.65 -1.34
C TYR A 99 24.87 0.92 -0.30
N PHE A 100 23.56 1.08 -0.43
CA PHE A 100 22.63 0.29 0.37
C PHE A 100 21.37 -0.06 -0.40
N LYS A 101 20.69 -1.07 0.12
CA LYS A 101 19.34 -1.46 -0.29
C LYS A 101 18.38 -1.13 0.84
N PRO A 102 17.12 -0.80 0.56
CA PRO A 102 16.10 -0.60 1.58
C PRO A 102 16.05 -1.76 2.58
N GLY A 103 15.92 -1.44 3.87
CA GLY A 103 15.90 -2.42 4.95
C GLY A 103 15.85 -1.77 6.34
N LYS A 104 15.69 -2.59 7.39
CA LYS A 104 15.62 -2.10 8.78
C LYS A 104 16.92 -1.46 9.29
N ASN A 105 18.04 -1.99 8.83
CA ASN A 105 19.38 -1.66 9.34
C ASN A 105 20.12 -0.62 8.49
N VAL A 106 19.40 0.22 7.73
CA VAL A 106 20.02 1.21 6.83
C VAL A 106 20.91 2.22 7.58
N PHE A 107 20.57 2.57 8.82
CA PHE A 107 21.36 3.48 9.65
C PHE A 107 22.76 2.95 9.99
N ALA A 108 22.93 1.64 10.11
CA ALA A 108 24.22 1.04 10.50
C ALA A 108 25.32 1.23 9.43
N ARG A 109 24.95 1.66 8.22
CA ARG A 109 25.88 1.91 7.11
C ARG A 109 26.46 3.32 7.09
N PHE A 110 25.98 4.21 7.96
CA PHE A 110 26.34 5.63 7.91
C PHE A 110 26.88 6.09 9.26
N ASP A 111 27.99 6.82 9.20
CA ASP A 111 28.55 7.52 10.36
C ASP A 111 27.59 8.64 10.80
N ILE A 112 27.45 8.82 12.12
CA ILE A 112 26.64 9.86 12.75
C ILE A 112 27.01 11.24 12.21
N LYS A 113 28.27 11.50 11.86
CA LYS A 113 28.68 12.81 11.31
C LYS A 113 28.05 13.16 9.96
N TYR A 114 27.53 12.17 9.23
CA TYR A 114 26.89 12.36 7.93
C TYR A 114 25.36 12.41 8.02
N ILE A 115 24.78 11.89 9.09
CA ILE A 115 23.33 11.63 9.18
C ILE A 115 22.48 12.91 9.12
N ASN A 116 23.00 14.03 9.61
CA ASN A 116 22.28 15.31 9.65
C ASN A 116 22.54 16.19 8.41
N ARG A 117 23.31 15.71 7.42
CA ARG A 117 23.53 16.45 6.17
C ARG A 117 22.29 16.38 5.29
N LEU A 118 22.05 17.45 4.54
CA LEU A 118 20.96 17.54 3.58
C LEU A 118 21.20 16.62 2.39
N ILE A 119 20.14 16.06 1.81
CA ILE A 119 20.25 15.18 0.64
C ILE A 119 19.91 15.89 -0.66
N LEU A 120 20.54 15.46 -1.74
CA LEU A 120 20.27 15.88 -3.11
C LEU A 120 20.13 14.67 -4.03
N PHE A 121 19.30 14.82 -5.06
CA PHE A 121 19.08 13.80 -6.08
C PHE A 121 19.47 14.33 -7.46
N PRO A 122 19.97 13.49 -8.39
CA PRO A 122 20.12 13.85 -9.79
C PRO A 122 18.78 14.29 -10.39
N SER A 123 18.79 15.27 -11.30
CA SER A 123 17.58 15.81 -11.93
C SER A 123 16.74 14.77 -12.68
N GLY A 124 17.37 13.71 -13.20
CA GLY A 124 16.69 12.58 -13.86
C GLY A 124 15.96 11.61 -12.92
N THR A 125 16.05 11.79 -11.60
CA THR A 125 15.51 10.85 -10.61
C THR A 125 14.00 10.65 -10.75
N LEU A 126 13.23 11.69 -11.06
CA LEU A 126 11.78 11.60 -11.25
C LEU A 126 11.37 10.63 -12.37
N GLY A 127 12.18 10.51 -13.42
CA GLY A 127 11.93 9.64 -14.54
C GLY A 127 12.52 8.23 -14.38
N HIS A 128 13.13 7.92 -13.23
CA HIS A 128 13.92 6.72 -13.09
C HIS A 128 13.05 5.44 -13.20
N PRO A 129 13.36 4.50 -14.12
CA PRO A 129 12.49 3.36 -14.43
C PRO A 129 12.08 2.52 -13.20
N LYS A 130 13.03 2.22 -12.29
CA LYS A 130 12.74 1.42 -11.10
C LYS A 130 11.79 2.13 -10.13
N LEU A 131 11.85 3.46 -10.05
CA LEU A 131 10.93 4.23 -9.20
C LEU A 131 9.54 4.27 -9.84
N ASN A 132 9.48 4.44 -11.16
CA ASN A 132 8.23 4.42 -11.91
C ASN A 132 7.51 3.07 -11.82
N GLU A 133 8.24 1.96 -11.85
CA GLU A 133 7.66 0.63 -11.64
C GLU A 133 7.05 0.49 -10.23
N LEU A 134 7.75 0.95 -9.19
CA LEU A 134 7.22 0.95 -7.83
C LEU A 134 5.98 1.85 -7.70
N ASN A 135 6.02 3.04 -8.28
CA ASN A 135 4.89 3.99 -8.26
C ASN A 135 3.67 3.41 -8.98
N LYS A 136 3.84 2.73 -10.12
CA LYS A 136 2.76 2.05 -10.84
C LYS A 136 2.07 0.96 -10.00
N LEU A 137 2.83 0.24 -9.17
CA LEU A 137 2.26 -0.74 -8.25
C LEU A 137 1.45 -0.07 -7.15
N ILE A 138 1.98 1.00 -6.54
CA ILE A 138 1.29 1.76 -5.49
C ILE A 138 0.01 2.42 -6.03
N GLU A 139 0.02 2.90 -7.28
CA GLU A 139 -1.12 3.54 -7.94
C GLU A 139 -2.18 2.55 -8.44
N ASN A 140 -1.94 1.24 -8.30
CA ASN A 140 -2.93 0.24 -8.64
C ASN A 140 -4.16 0.39 -7.72
N PRO A 141 -5.40 0.43 -8.26
CA PRO A 141 -6.61 0.53 -7.44
C PRO A 141 -6.82 -0.62 -6.45
N LEU A 142 -6.14 -1.74 -6.68
CA LEU A 142 -6.16 -2.91 -5.81
C LEU A 142 -4.96 -2.94 -4.86
N PHE A 143 -4.07 -1.95 -4.86
CA PHE A 143 -3.01 -1.88 -3.87
C PHE A 143 -3.61 -1.54 -2.49
N PRO A 144 -3.13 -2.11 -1.37
CA PRO A 144 -3.68 -1.77 -0.06
C PRO A 144 -3.51 -0.29 0.29
N GLU A 145 -4.63 0.43 0.36
CA GLU A 145 -4.67 1.88 0.59
C GLU A 145 -3.96 2.28 1.88
N GLU A 146 -4.01 1.44 2.92
CA GLU A 146 -3.36 1.68 4.20
C GLU A 146 -1.82 1.72 4.12
N LEU A 147 -1.21 1.09 3.10
CA LEU A 147 0.23 1.12 2.89
C LEU A 147 0.71 2.29 2.02
N VAL A 148 -0.19 2.89 1.24
CA VAL A 148 0.17 3.93 0.26
C VAL A 148 0.94 5.10 0.88
N PRO A 149 0.56 5.67 2.05
CA PRO A 149 1.28 6.79 2.66
C PRO A 149 2.73 6.45 3.00
N ASP A 150 2.96 5.26 3.56
CA ASP A 150 4.29 4.83 4.03
C ASP A 150 5.17 4.33 2.88
N LEU A 151 4.59 3.84 1.78
CA LEU A 151 5.33 3.30 0.63
C LEU A 151 5.58 4.31 -0.48
N SER A 152 4.93 5.47 -0.41
CA SER A 152 5.21 6.60 -1.30
C SER A 152 6.53 7.32 -0.98
N THR A 153 7.49 6.64 -0.33
CA THR A 153 8.82 7.12 0.10
C THR A 153 9.62 7.78 -1.01
N PHE A 154 9.37 7.38 -2.26
CA PHE A 154 10.08 7.84 -3.46
C PHE A 154 9.19 8.65 -4.42
N LYS A 155 7.98 9.04 -4.00
CA LYS A 155 7.17 10.03 -4.73
C LYS A 155 7.71 11.42 -4.45
N PHE A 156 8.73 11.82 -5.19
CA PHE A 156 9.16 13.20 -5.25
C PHE A 156 8.15 13.96 -6.14
N PHE A 157 7.24 14.76 -5.57
CA PHE A 157 6.21 15.44 -6.39
C PHE A 157 6.78 16.60 -7.21
N SER A 158 7.92 17.14 -6.77
CA SER A 158 8.81 17.94 -7.58
C SER A 158 10.21 17.82 -7.00
N LEU A 159 11.21 17.97 -7.86
CA LEU A 159 12.57 18.19 -7.44
C LEU A 159 12.81 19.69 -7.69
N THR A 160 12.96 20.48 -6.62
CA THR A 160 13.02 21.94 -6.74
C THR A 160 14.45 22.40 -6.97
N ALA A 161 14.57 23.38 -7.88
CA ALA A 161 15.78 24.12 -8.26
C ALA A 161 16.99 23.27 -8.66
N GLU A 162 17.41 23.36 -9.92
CA GLU A 162 18.76 22.95 -10.29
C GLU A 162 19.77 23.79 -9.50
N ILE A 163 20.53 23.16 -8.61
CA ILE A 163 21.53 23.88 -7.83
C ILE A 163 22.84 23.85 -8.62
N GLY A 164 23.20 24.99 -9.21
CA GLY A 164 24.45 25.15 -9.98
C GLY A 164 25.68 25.24 -9.07
N ASP A 165 25.64 26.11 -8.06
CA ASP A 165 26.73 26.31 -7.09
C ASP A 165 26.23 26.06 -5.66
N PHE A 166 26.80 25.07 -5.00
CA PHE A 166 26.54 24.80 -3.59
C PHE A 166 27.74 24.15 -2.92
N ASN A 167 27.89 24.40 -1.62
CA ASN A 167 28.97 23.79 -0.85
C ASN A 167 28.71 22.29 -0.68
N ARG A 168 29.39 21.48 -1.51
CA ARG A 168 29.27 20.02 -1.56
C ARG A 168 29.52 19.33 -0.21
N GLU A 169 30.26 19.95 0.70
CA GLU A 169 30.53 19.39 2.03
C GLU A 169 29.28 19.36 2.92
N ASN A 170 28.28 20.21 2.63
CA ASN A 170 27.05 20.29 3.41
C ASN A 170 25.98 19.29 2.94
N PHE A 171 26.18 18.65 1.78
CA PHE A 171 25.18 17.80 1.15
C PHE A 171 25.66 16.35 0.97
N ILE A 172 24.69 15.47 0.83
CA ILE A 172 24.85 14.06 0.47
C ILE A 172 24.07 13.80 -0.80
N PHE A 173 24.72 13.17 -1.76
CA PHE A 173 24.11 12.89 -3.06
C PHE A 173 23.62 11.46 -3.10
N LEU A 174 22.34 11.30 -3.43
CA LEU A 174 21.68 10.00 -3.53
C LEU A 174 21.32 9.73 -4.98
N SER A 175 21.69 8.57 -5.50
CA SER A 175 21.37 8.14 -6.86
C SER A 175 20.87 6.70 -6.88
N PHE A 176 19.96 6.39 -7.80
CA PHE A 176 19.48 5.03 -8.04
C PHE A 176 20.32 4.29 -9.09
N ASP A 177 21.17 5.02 -9.81
CA ASP A 177 22.16 4.51 -10.73
C ASP A 177 23.58 4.79 -10.24
N ARG A 178 24.48 3.88 -10.56
CA ARG A 178 25.90 4.04 -10.27
C ARG A 178 26.47 5.12 -11.20
N ILE A 179 27.19 6.08 -10.63
CA ILE A 179 27.89 7.14 -11.36
C ILE A 179 29.36 6.79 -11.29
N ASP A 180 29.89 6.25 -12.39
CA ASP A 180 31.21 5.63 -12.44
C ASP A 180 32.34 6.63 -12.61
N LYS A 181 32.10 7.76 -13.31
CA LYS A 181 33.14 8.76 -13.57
C LYS A 181 33.00 9.97 -12.65
N HIS A 182 34.14 10.54 -12.28
CA HIS A 182 34.19 11.77 -11.50
C HIS A 182 33.56 12.95 -12.25
N ASP A 183 33.91 13.11 -13.52
CA ASP A 183 33.43 14.23 -14.35
C ASP A 183 31.92 14.18 -14.59
N GLU A 184 31.32 12.97 -14.60
CA GLU A 184 29.87 12.80 -14.76
C GLU A 184 29.10 13.34 -13.55
N LEU A 185 29.66 13.21 -12.34
CA LEU A 185 29.02 13.73 -11.13
C LEU A 185 29.13 15.25 -11.05
N ASP A 186 30.23 15.82 -11.55
CA ASP A 186 30.43 17.27 -11.64
C ASP A 186 29.53 17.93 -12.69
N GLN A 187 29.18 17.19 -13.74
CA GLN A 187 28.27 17.64 -14.81
C GLN A 187 26.80 17.34 -14.49
N THR A 188 26.53 16.49 -13.49
CA THR A 188 25.16 16.13 -13.11
C THR A 188 24.50 17.30 -12.40
N LYS A 189 23.34 17.71 -12.92
CA LYS A 189 22.49 18.68 -12.24
C LYS A 189 21.77 17.99 -11.08
N PHE A 190 21.87 18.59 -9.91
CA PHE A 190 21.23 18.11 -8.70
C PHE A 190 20.04 18.97 -8.33
N MET A 191 19.09 18.34 -7.65
CA MET A 191 17.87 18.97 -7.19
C MET A 191 17.56 18.53 -5.76
N LYS A 192 16.81 19.37 -5.06
CA LYS A 192 16.35 19.07 -3.70
C LYS A 192 15.07 18.25 -3.72
N PRO A 193 14.85 17.38 -2.73
CA PRO A 193 13.50 16.88 -2.45
C PRO A 193 12.55 18.04 -2.12
N ASN A 194 11.25 17.81 -2.29
CA ASN A 194 10.18 18.80 -2.02
C ASN A 194 10.28 19.49 -0.66
N ASP A 195 10.76 18.75 0.35
CA ASP A 195 11.16 19.34 1.62
C ASP A 195 12.62 19.75 1.49
N GLU A 196 12.87 21.04 1.24
CA GLU A 196 14.22 21.57 0.97
C GLU A 196 15.21 21.38 2.14
N GLN A 197 14.74 20.87 3.29
CA GLN A 197 15.51 20.58 4.47
C GLN A 197 15.67 19.08 4.76
N GLU A 198 15.29 18.20 3.83
CA GLU A 198 15.38 16.77 4.08
C GLU A 198 16.82 16.31 4.33
N THR A 199 17.07 15.75 5.52
CA THR A 199 18.37 15.19 5.89
C THR A 199 18.48 13.71 5.52
N LEU A 200 19.70 13.17 5.53
CA LEU A 200 19.91 11.73 5.37
C LEU A 200 19.16 10.95 6.45
N LYS A 201 19.10 11.47 7.68
CA LYS A 201 18.33 10.87 8.78
C LYS A 201 16.86 10.72 8.43
N ASP A 202 16.25 11.75 7.87
CA ASP A 202 14.82 11.76 7.54
C ASP A 202 14.54 10.73 6.45
N PHE A 203 15.36 10.74 5.39
CA PHE A 203 15.27 9.77 4.30
C PHE A 203 15.40 8.31 4.78
N LEU A 204 16.42 8.03 5.60
CA LEU A 204 16.64 6.69 6.15
C LEU A 204 15.52 6.27 7.11
N SER A 205 14.93 7.22 7.83
CA SER A 205 13.77 6.98 8.70
C SER A 205 12.56 6.61 7.88
N ARG A 206 12.28 7.30 6.77
CA ARG A 206 11.18 6.93 5.87
C ARG A 206 11.38 5.53 5.32
N ILE A 207 12.58 5.17 4.85
CA ILE A 207 12.88 3.81 4.36
C ILE A 207 12.62 2.77 5.44
N ARG A 208 13.10 2.99 6.68
CA ARG A 208 12.85 2.07 7.79
C ARG A 208 11.36 1.93 8.08
N ASN A 209 10.62 3.04 8.09
CA ASN A 209 9.19 3.04 8.34
C ASN A 209 8.44 2.25 7.25
N SER A 210 8.76 2.47 5.98
CA SER A 210 8.19 1.69 4.86
C SER A 210 8.41 0.19 5.03
N VAL A 211 9.61 -0.22 5.44
CA VAL A 211 9.93 -1.64 5.68
C VAL A 211 9.11 -2.18 6.87
N ASN A 212 8.99 -1.42 7.95
CA ASN A 212 8.19 -1.81 9.10
C ASN A 212 6.70 -1.95 8.73
N SER A 213 6.14 -0.99 8.00
CA SER A 213 4.74 -1.03 7.57
C SER A 213 4.43 -2.25 6.68
N ILE A 214 5.35 -2.60 5.77
CA ILE A 214 5.24 -3.84 4.98
C ILE A 214 5.23 -5.06 5.88
N GLU A 215 6.17 -5.15 6.83
CA GLU A 215 6.26 -6.31 7.71
C GLU A 215 5.05 -6.43 8.63
N ASP A 216 4.57 -5.33 9.19
CA ASP A 216 3.37 -5.31 10.01
C ASP A 216 2.15 -5.77 9.20
N TRP A 217 2.05 -5.30 7.95
CA TRP A 217 0.98 -5.71 7.05
C TRP A 217 1.03 -7.21 6.70
N VAL A 218 2.21 -7.71 6.29
CA VAL A 218 2.44 -9.14 6.04
C VAL A 218 2.17 -9.98 7.29
N ASN A 219 2.48 -9.44 8.48
CA ASN A 219 2.28 -10.14 9.74
C ASN A 219 0.80 -10.26 10.14
N ARG A 220 -0.02 -9.27 9.79
CA ARG A 220 -1.47 -9.28 9.97
C ARG A 220 -2.17 -10.19 8.97
N GLU A 221 -1.71 -10.20 7.72
CA GLU A 221 -2.32 -10.99 6.64
C GLU A 221 -1.75 -12.42 6.56
N THR A 222 -2.33 -13.32 7.36
CA THR A 222 -1.97 -14.75 7.46
C THR A 222 -1.81 -15.50 6.13
N SER A 223 -2.52 -15.08 5.07
CA SER A 223 -2.43 -15.68 3.73
C SER A 223 -1.08 -15.46 3.03
N ILE A 224 -0.30 -14.45 3.44
CA ILE A 224 0.98 -14.09 2.82
C ILE A 224 2.16 -14.77 3.49
N LYS A 225 2.10 -14.96 4.81
CA LYS A 225 3.11 -15.77 5.54
C LYS A 225 3.32 -17.14 4.90
N ILE A 226 2.22 -17.76 4.46
CA ILE A 226 2.21 -19.05 3.75
C ILE A 226 2.82 -18.94 2.34
N LYS A 227 2.55 -17.87 1.58
CA LYS A 227 3.13 -17.66 0.23
C LYS A 227 4.61 -17.25 0.26
N LEU A 228 5.05 -16.53 1.29
CA LEU A 228 6.43 -16.02 1.42
C LEU A 228 7.38 -17.00 2.12
N ASN A 229 6.91 -18.19 2.52
CA ASN A 229 7.71 -19.21 3.22
C ASN A 229 8.38 -18.67 4.50
N LEU A 230 7.65 -17.84 5.25
CA LEU A 230 8.09 -17.28 6.53
C LEU A 230 7.52 -18.16 7.67
N GLU A 231 8.11 -19.33 7.87
CA GLU A 231 7.97 -20.12 9.12
C GLU A 231 9.03 -19.69 10.14
#